data_AF-A0A7C0Y2J5-F1
#
_entry.id   AF-A0A7C0Y2J5-F1
#
_cell.length_a   1.000
_cell.length_b   1.000
_cell.length_c   1.000
_cell.angle_alpha   90.00
_cell.angle_beta   90.00
_cell.angle_gamma   90.00
#
_symmetry.space_group_name_H-M   'P 1'
#
loop_
_entity.id
_entity.type
_entity.pdbx_description
1 polymer ?
#
loop_
_entity_poly.entity_id
_entity_poly.type
_entity_poly.pdbx_seq_one_letter_code
_entity_poly.pdbx_strand_id
1 'polypeptide(L)'
;MDEQKVKTVITFIFILIFIGLFVGFFLLSIYFSNLSKLLNYIKDNYPKKWKELGEPTIFMGASPKSIIKTLRFIFSEYNGDDSHLKVLMSKTKHSLYVFIIYFLFLVILVISLPILFVLFVKGYLPFF
;
A
#
# COMPACT_ATOMS: atom_id res chain seq x y z
N MET A 1 -5.56 13.91 36.34
CA MET A 1 -5.90 14.23 34.94
C MET A 1 -7.37 13.90 34.75
N ASP A 2 -8.17 14.84 34.25
CA ASP A 2 -9.61 14.62 34.09
C ASP A 2 -9.86 13.43 33.16
N GLU A 3 -10.67 12.47 33.62
CA GLU A 3 -11.07 11.29 32.84
C GLU A 3 -11.62 11.68 31.46
N GLN A 4 -12.31 12.82 31.37
CA GLN A 4 -12.82 13.38 30.13
C GLN A 4 -11.70 13.73 29.14
N LYS A 5 -10.59 14.32 29.59
CA LYS A 5 -9.45 14.67 28.72
C LYS A 5 -8.80 13.41 28.13
N VAL A 6 -8.67 12.37 28.94
CA VAL A 6 -8.11 11.08 28.50
C VAL A 6 -8.99 10.44 27.42
N LYS A 7 -10.31 10.41 27.64
CA LYS A 7 -11.29 9.91 26.68
C LYS A 7 -11.22 10.69 25.37
N THR A 8 -11.18 12.02 25.40
CA THR A 8 -11.06 12.86 24.20
C THR A 8 -9.80 12.55 23.39
N VAL A 9 -8.63 12.41 24.06
CA VAL A 9 -7.37 12.07 23.38
C VAL A 9 -7.45 10.70 22.71
N ILE A 10 -7.97 9.70 23.42
CA ILE A 10 -8.13 8.34 22.88
C ILE A 10 -9.06 8.37 21.65
N THR A 11 -10.22 9.01 21.74
CA THR A 11 -11.15 9.14 20.62
C THR A 11 -10.51 9.81 19.41
N PHE A 12 -9.74 10.88 19.63
CA PHE A 12 -9.03 11.57 18.56
C PHE A 12 -7.99 10.67 17.86
N ILE A 13 -7.21 9.91 18.63
CA ILE A 13 -6.26 8.93 18.09
C ILE A 13 -6.97 7.88 17.25
N PHE A 14 -8.10 7.35 17.73
CA PHE A 14 -8.90 6.37 16.98
C PHE A 14 -9.39 6.95 15.64
N ILE A 15 -9.89 8.18 15.63
CA ILE A 15 -10.34 8.86 14.40
C ILE A 15 -9.17 9.02 13.42
N LEU A 16 -7.99 9.45 13.89
CA LEU A 16 -6.80 9.59 13.04
C LEU A 16 -6.37 8.26 12.42
N ILE A 17 -6.34 7.18 13.20
CA ILE A 17 -6.04 5.84 12.69
C ILE A 17 -7.08 5.41 11.65
N PHE A 18 -8.36 5.63 11.93
CA PHE A 18 -9.43 5.26 11.01
C PHE A 18 -9.34 5.99 9.67
N ILE A 19 -9.10 7.31 9.69
CA ILE A 19 -8.85 8.10 8.48
C ILE A 19 -7.62 7.55 7.75
N GLY A 20 -6.55 7.24 8.48
CA GLY A 20 -5.34 6.67 7.89
C GLY A 20 -5.60 5.32 7.19
N LEU A 21 -6.36 4.43 7.82
CA LEU A 21 -6.77 3.18 7.20
C LEU A 21 -7.57 3.41 5.92
N PHE A 22 -8.50 4.37 5.91
CA PHE A 22 -9.30 4.70 4.73
C PHE A 22 -8.44 5.20 3.56
N VAL A 23 -7.47 6.08 3.83
CA VAL A 23 -6.50 6.53 2.83
C VAL A 23 -5.65 5.35 2.32
N GLY A 24 -5.24 4.46 3.21
CA GLY A 24 -4.53 3.23 2.85
C GLY A 24 -5.32 2.34 1.89
N PHE A 25 -6.62 2.12 2.17
CA PHE A 25 -7.52 1.40 1.27
C PHE A 25 -7.64 2.08 -0.09
N PHE A 26 -7.78 3.40 -0.12
CA PHE A 26 -7.86 4.16 -1.38
C PHE A 26 -6.60 4.01 -2.24
N LEU A 27 -5.41 4.14 -1.65
CA LEU A 27 -4.14 3.93 -2.34
C LEU A 27 -3.99 2.50 -2.87
N LEU A 28 -4.42 1.51 -2.07
CA LEU A 28 -4.42 0.11 -2.47
C LEU A 28 -5.36 -0.14 -3.66
N SER A 29 -6.55 0.47 -3.68
CA SER A 29 -7.47 0.41 -4.82
C SER A 29 -6.86 1.03 -6.08
N ILE A 30 -6.14 2.15 -5.98
CA ILE A 30 -5.41 2.74 -7.11
C ILE A 30 -4.35 1.77 -7.65
N TYR A 31 -3.57 1.16 -6.75
CA TYR A 31 -2.58 0.15 -7.14
C TYR A 31 -3.23 -1.03 -7.88
N PHE A 32 -4.30 -1.61 -7.34
CA PHE A 32 -4.99 -2.73 -8.00
C PHE A 32 -5.61 -2.34 -9.34
N SER A 33 -6.13 -1.11 -9.47
CA SER A 33 -6.64 -0.60 -10.74
C SER A 33 -5.53 -0.52 -11.80
N ASN A 34 -4.36 0.01 -11.45
CA ASN A 34 -3.21 0.09 -12.36
C ASN A 34 -2.67 -1.30 -12.71
N LEU A 35 -2.55 -2.19 -11.71
CA LEU A 35 -2.14 -3.57 -11.91
C LEU A 35 -3.10 -4.30 -12.85
N SER A 36 -4.40 -4.13 -12.68
CA SER A 36 -5.41 -4.74 -13.55
C SER A 36 -5.25 -4.31 -15.00
N LYS A 37 -5.06 -3.01 -15.25
CA LYS A 37 -4.80 -2.48 -16.59
C LYS A 37 -3.53 -3.06 -17.20
N LEU A 38 -2.45 -3.14 -16.41
CA LEU A 38 -1.18 -3.73 -16.84
C LEU A 38 -1.35 -5.21 -17.21
N LEU A 39 -1.99 -6.00 -16.35
CA LEU A 39 -2.17 -7.44 -16.55
C LEU A 39 -3.07 -7.73 -17.76
N ASN A 40 -4.17 -7.01 -17.92
CA ASN A 40 -5.04 -7.15 -19.09
C ASN A 40 -4.28 -6.80 -20.38
N TYR A 41 -3.51 -5.70 -20.37
CA TYR A 41 -2.71 -5.32 -21.53
C TYR A 41 -1.66 -6.38 -21.90
N ILE A 42 -0.98 -6.98 -20.91
CA ILE A 42 -0.03 -8.09 -21.13
C ILE A 42 -0.75 -9.34 -21.66
N LYS A 43 -1.93 -9.66 -21.12
CA LYS A 43 -2.72 -10.80 -21.58
C LYS A 43 -3.08 -10.68 -23.05
N ASP A 44 -3.51 -9.49 -23.48
CA ASP A 44 -4.01 -9.26 -24.83
C ASP A 44 -2.87 -9.10 -25.86
N ASN A 45 -1.76 -8.44 -25.49
CA ASN A 45 -0.68 -8.10 -26.43
C ASN A 45 0.56 -9.00 -26.31
N TYR A 46 0.77 -9.64 -25.15
CA TYR A 46 1.98 -10.43 -24.84
C TYR A 46 1.62 -11.80 -24.23
N PRO A 47 0.90 -12.67 -24.96
CA PRO A 47 0.39 -13.93 -24.42
C PRO A 47 1.48 -14.91 -23.95
N LYS A 48 2.67 -14.87 -24.56
CA LYS A 48 3.83 -15.63 -24.07
C LYS A 48 4.27 -15.15 -22.68
N LYS A 49 4.36 -13.83 -22.48
CA LYS A 49 4.72 -13.24 -21.19
C LYS A 49 3.65 -13.50 -20.13
N TRP A 50 2.37 -13.43 -20.51
CA TRP A 50 1.25 -13.78 -19.64
C TRP A 50 1.39 -15.19 -19.05
N LYS A 51 1.72 -16.18 -19.89
CA LYS A 51 1.98 -17.55 -19.46
C LYS A 51 3.22 -17.67 -18.59
N GLU A 52 4.31 -16.96 -18.90
CA GLU A 52 5.53 -16.95 -18.06
C GLU A 52 5.27 -16.45 -16.63
N LEU A 53 4.42 -15.43 -16.50
CA LEU A 53 3.99 -14.89 -15.22
C LEU A 53 3.13 -15.88 -14.41
N GLY A 54 2.65 -16.95 -15.05
CA GLY A 54 1.78 -17.95 -14.42
C GLY A 54 0.35 -17.44 -14.30
N GLU A 55 -0.11 -16.70 -15.32
CA GLU A 55 -1.50 -16.24 -15.49
C GLU A 55 -2.06 -15.58 -14.22
N PRO A 56 -1.41 -14.50 -13.75
CA PRO A 56 -1.72 -13.91 -12.46
C PRO A 56 -3.17 -13.47 -12.38
N THR A 57 -3.87 -13.93 -11.34
CA THR A 57 -5.20 -13.45 -10.98
C THR A 57 -5.06 -12.38 -9.90
N ILE A 58 -5.88 -11.33 -9.98
CA ILE A 58 -5.83 -10.18 -9.04
C ILE A 58 -6.54 -10.53 -7.71
N PHE A 59 -7.31 -11.62 -7.69
CA PHE A 59 -8.14 -12.05 -6.57
C PHE A 59 -7.77 -13.46 -6.09
N MET A 60 -8.48 -13.94 -5.06
CA MET A 60 -8.29 -15.24 -4.40
C MET A 60 -7.91 -16.35 -5.38
N GLY A 61 -6.85 -17.10 -5.03
CA GLY A 61 -6.33 -18.20 -5.85
C GLY A 61 -4.99 -17.94 -6.54
N ALA A 62 -4.44 -16.72 -6.44
CA ALA A 62 -3.10 -16.44 -6.95
C ALA A 62 -2.04 -17.25 -6.20
N SER A 63 -1.26 -18.06 -6.92
CA SER A 63 -0.15 -18.78 -6.31
C SER A 63 0.95 -17.80 -5.85
N PRO A 64 1.61 -18.02 -4.70
CA PRO A 64 2.71 -17.16 -4.26
C PRO A 64 3.82 -17.01 -5.30
N LYS A 65 4.08 -18.08 -6.07
CA LYS A 65 5.04 -18.06 -7.18
C LYS A 65 4.64 -17.07 -8.28
N SER A 66 3.36 -17.03 -8.66
CA SER A 66 2.83 -16.11 -9.68
C SER A 66 2.91 -14.64 -9.20
N ILE A 67 2.59 -14.40 -7.93
CA ILE A 67 2.72 -13.07 -7.31
C ILE A 67 4.16 -12.58 -7.36
N ILE A 68 5.12 -13.42 -6.93
CA ILE A 68 6.55 -13.06 -6.92
C ILE A 68 7.04 -12.77 -8.35
N LYS A 69 6.64 -13.58 -9.34
CA LYS A 69 6.99 -13.35 -10.75
C LYS A 69 6.43 -12.03 -11.27
N THR A 70 5.18 -11.73 -10.95
CA THR A 70 4.51 -10.49 -11.35
C THR A 70 5.17 -9.27 -10.72
N LEU A 71 5.49 -9.33 -9.41
CA LEU A 71 6.23 -8.27 -8.74
C LEU A 71 7.62 -8.09 -9.36
N ARG A 72 8.38 -9.17 -9.56
CA ARG A 72 9.70 -9.12 -10.20
C ARG A 72 9.62 -8.46 -11.57
N PHE A 73 8.58 -8.76 -12.35
CA PHE A 73 8.35 -8.13 -13.64
C PHE A 73 8.06 -6.63 -13.51
N ILE A 74 7.16 -6.22 -12.62
CA ILE A 74 6.84 -4.79 -12.39
C ILE A 74 8.09 -3.99 -11.98
N PHE A 75 8.98 -4.59 -11.18
CA PHE A 75 10.20 -3.93 -10.73
C PHE A 75 11.35 -3.96 -11.75
N SER A 76 11.33 -4.89 -12.70
CA SER A 76 12.35 -5.01 -13.74
C SER A 76 12.35 -3.82 -14.70
N GLU A 77 13.52 -3.51 -15.26
CA GLU A 77 13.63 -2.53 -16.33
C GLU A 77 13.08 -3.10 -17.63
N TYR A 78 12.08 -2.42 -18.20
CA TYR A 78 11.53 -2.78 -19.50
C TYR A 78 12.29 -2.04 -20.61
N ASN A 79 13.01 -2.81 -21.41
CA ASN A 79 13.87 -2.30 -22.50
C ASN A 79 13.25 -2.48 -23.89
N GLY A 80 11.94 -2.75 -23.98
CA GLY A 80 11.24 -2.86 -25.26
C GLY A 80 10.72 -1.51 -25.77
N ASP A 81 10.32 -1.47 -27.04
CA ASP A 81 9.83 -0.27 -27.73
C ASP A 81 8.37 0.09 -27.39
N ASP A 82 7.65 -0.75 -26.65
CA ASP A 82 6.27 -0.46 -26.25
C ASP A 82 6.21 0.60 -25.14
N SER A 83 6.06 1.85 -25.58
CA SER A 83 5.88 3.01 -24.72
C SER A 83 4.65 2.90 -23.81
N HIS A 84 3.57 2.26 -24.25
CA HIS A 84 2.35 2.11 -23.46
C HIS A 84 2.54 1.13 -22.32
N LEU A 85 3.16 -0.03 -22.58
CA LEU A 85 3.55 -0.99 -21.55
C LEU A 85 4.47 -0.34 -20.51
N LYS A 86 5.48 0.42 -20.97
CA LYS A 86 6.41 1.14 -20.09
C LYS A 86 5.70 2.10 -19.15
N VAL A 87 4.71 2.85 -19.66
CA VAL A 87 3.90 3.77 -18.84
C VAL A 87 3.04 3.02 -17.84
N LEU A 88 2.39 1.91 -18.23
CA LEU A 88 1.58 1.09 -17.32
C LEU A 88 2.43 0.47 -16.21
N MET A 89 3.61 -0.08 -16.54
CA MET A 89 4.57 -0.60 -15.56
C MET A 89 5.02 0.50 -14.60
N SER A 90 5.39 1.68 -15.11
CA SER A 90 5.82 2.82 -14.29
C SER A 90 4.72 3.28 -13.33
N LYS A 91 3.48 3.45 -13.80
CA LYS A 91 2.33 3.83 -12.97
C LYS A 91 2.06 2.79 -11.87
N THR A 92 2.11 1.51 -12.23
CA THR A 92 1.89 0.40 -11.29
C THR A 92 2.97 0.40 -10.21
N LYS A 93 4.25 0.49 -10.62
CA LYS A 93 5.41 0.59 -9.73
C LYS A 93 5.31 1.80 -8.80
N HIS A 94 4.97 2.98 -9.34
CA HIS A 94 4.80 4.19 -8.55
C HIS A 94 3.68 4.06 -7.51
N SER A 95 2.50 3.57 -7.92
CA SER A 95 1.38 3.37 -6.98
C SER A 95 1.71 2.34 -5.88
N LEU A 96 2.48 1.29 -6.20
CA LEU A 96 2.96 0.33 -5.20
C LEU A 96 3.93 0.97 -4.21
N TYR A 97 4.89 1.77 -4.70
CA TYR A 97 5.83 2.49 -3.82
C TYR A 97 5.11 3.47 -2.88
N VAL A 98 4.17 4.27 -3.41
CA VAL A 98 3.39 5.20 -2.60
C VAL A 98 2.62 4.45 -1.52
N PHE A 99 1.98 3.33 -1.87
CA PHE A 99 1.29 2.48 -0.90
C PHE A 99 2.23 1.92 0.17
N ILE A 100 3.40 1.37 -0.21
CA ILE A 100 4.37 0.81 0.76
C ILE A 100 4.89 1.88 1.70
N ILE A 101 5.28 3.06 1.18
CA ILE A 101 5.78 4.17 2.01
C ILE A 101 4.69 4.63 2.98
N TYR A 102 3.47 4.79 2.50
CA TYR A 102 2.31 5.15 3.31
C TYR A 102 2.04 4.12 4.42
N PHE A 103 2.08 2.83 4.07
CA PHE A 103 1.87 1.74 5.01
C PHE A 103 2.96 1.71 6.10
N LEU A 104 4.24 1.88 5.73
CA LEU A 104 5.34 1.96 6.69
C LEU A 104 5.17 3.15 7.64
N PHE A 105 4.79 4.32 7.12
CA PHE A 105 4.48 5.49 7.94
C PHE A 105 3.35 5.21 8.94
N LEU A 106 2.26 4.57 8.50
CA LEU A 106 1.14 4.21 9.36
C LEU A 106 1.57 3.22 10.46
N VAL A 107 2.40 2.23 10.14
CA VAL A 107 2.95 1.27 11.12
C VAL A 107 3.79 1.99 12.18
N ILE A 108 4.68 2.89 11.76
CA ILE A 108 5.51 3.69 12.68
C ILE A 108 4.62 4.54 13.60
N LEU A 109 3.61 5.20 13.04
CA LEU A 109 2.63 5.99 13.79
C LEU A 109 1.97 5.13 14.88
N VAL A 110 1.41 3.97 14.50
CA VAL A 110 0.70 3.06 15.43
C VAL A 110 1.63 2.55 16.54
N ILE A 111 2.87 2.19 16.22
CA ILE A 111 3.86 1.74 17.21
C ILE A 111 4.29 2.88 18.15
N SER A 112 4.38 4.11 17.65
CA SER A 112 4.78 5.27 18.45
C SER A 112 3.70 5.73 19.45
N LEU A 113 2.42 5.48 19.14
CA LEU A 113 1.29 5.96 19.95
C LEU A 113 1.27 5.43 21.39
N PRO A 114 1.47 4.13 21.67
CA PRO A 114 1.59 3.62 23.05
C PRO A 114 2.73 4.26 23.83
N ILE A 115 3.88 4.51 23.18
CA ILE A 115 5.04 5.14 23.81
C ILE A 115 4.70 6.57 24.20
N LEU A 116 4.14 7.34 23.26
CA LEU A 116 3.69 8.71 23.52
C LEU A 116 2.62 8.76 24.60
N PHE A 117 1.69 7.81 24.61
CA PHE A 117 0.66 7.70 25.64
C PHE A 117 1.26 7.45 27.04
N VAL A 118 2.23 6.55 27.17
CA VAL A 118 2.91 6.30 28.46
C VAL A 118 3.68 7.54 28.94
N LEU A 119 4.42 8.20 28.04
CA LEU A 119 5.15 9.43 28.37
C LEU A 119 4.19 10.55 28.82
N PHE A 120 3.05 10.66 28.14
CA PHE A 120 2.00 11.60 28.46
C PHE A 120 1.38 11.33 29.83
N VAL A 121 0.99 10.08 30.13
CA VAL A 121 0.41 9.71 31.44
C VAL A 121 1.39 9.94 32.59
N LYS A 122 2.70 9.74 32.36
CA LYS A 122 3.75 10.02 33.35
C LYS A 122 4.09 11.50 33.52
N GLY A 123 3.47 12.40 32.75
CA GLY A 123 3.68 13.85 32.85
C GLY A 123 5.00 14.34 32.23
N TYR A 124 5.66 13.52 31.40
CA TYR A 124 6.88 13.94 30.70
C TYR A 124 6.59 14.83 29.49
N LEU A 125 5.35 14.85 29.00
CA LEU A 125 4.90 15.69 27.87
C LEU A 125 3.84 16.69 28.35
N PRO A 126 4.02 18.01 28.11
CA PRO A 126 3.00 19.00 28.41
C PRO A 126 1.78 18.84 27.49
N PHE A 127 0.58 19.09 28.03
CA PHE A 127 -0.65 19.16 27.23
C PHE A 127 -0.61 20.48 26.44
N PHE A 128 -0.54 20.41 25.11
CA PHE A 128 -0.73 21.57 24.23
C PHE A 128 -2.21 21.89 24.09
#